data_AF-G9MX34-F1
#
_entry.id   AF-G9MX34-F1
#
_cell.length_a   1.000
_cell.length_b   1.000
_cell.length_c   1.000
_cell.angle_alpha   90.00
_cell.angle_beta   90.00
_cell.angle_gamma   90.00
#
_symmetry.space_group_name_H-M   'P 1'
#
loop_
_entity.id
_entity.type
_entity.pdbx_description
1 polymer ?
#
loop_
_entity_poly.entity_id
_entity_poly.type
_entity_poly.pdbx_seq_one_letter_code
_entity_poly.pdbx_strand_id
1 'polypeptide(L)'
;RACDACAARKVRCDRGLPCKRCQSLSLRCVAERRKLKAGPKGPWAQRKREALLNNKSAMESTMINRKAPIPVSDNDTYSQPSNQPHIYPGMNRVPSSAFEHYLGLYQQALYPVWPVVNIDTLLNRLQDSTDIEAYALAAAVSAVTIAQLKPASHEALGRFGGDDGAFMASESSRARYEMDHLEHPSISVLLSSFFLHVSYANRGHIRKGAMLLREAITFAQMLSLDKAIHYASLPKLEAQRHLRIIWLLFVTERGHTTRFDFPRILQLDPDLPELEVDENPPILFAFISLSKLFQSFANAMDGDGSLQTHEYFASMHARLRGIQQASRNSTDLQKADFLMTQQWMRIVLWKTSMYYINLLPNASDEGLSLSFPNRIARNVVQNIDTFPRSVIEAHGLGMEMKLFEVAMSLADILLCLPSTFEGKQLMNVGPRDILNRLAEFLTCFRGGGDNIKLQILHDKMQ
;
A
#
# COMPACT_ATOMS: atom_id res chain seq x y z
N ARG A 1 6.71 6.53 -46.15
CA ARG A 1 7.30 5.49 -45.26
C ARG A 1 8.18 6.19 -44.23
N ALA A 2 8.37 5.67 -43.02
CA ALA A 2 9.47 6.16 -42.19
C ALA A 2 10.79 5.93 -42.93
N CYS A 3 11.77 6.83 -42.79
CA CYS A 3 13.10 6.60 -43.33
C CYS A 3 13.72 5.36 -42.66
N ASP A 4 14.75 4.79 -43.27
CA ASP A 4 15.35 3.52 -42.83
C ASP A 4 15.92 3.61 -41.41
N ALA A 5 16.48 4.77 -41.05
CA ALA A 5 16.96 5.05 -39.69
C ALA A 5 15.83 5.06 -38.66
N CYS A 6 14.73 5.77 -38.92
CA CYS A 6 13.57 5.80 -38.02
C CYS A 6 12.84 4.45 -37.95
N ALA A 7 12.76 3.74 -39.08
CA ALA A 7 12.14 2.42 -39.17
C ALA A 7 12.95 1.35 -38.43
N ALA A 8 14.28 1.33 -38.57
CA ALA A 8 15.15 0.43 -37.82
C ALA A 8 15.04 0.64 -36.30
N ARG A 9 14.89 1.91 -35.89
CA ARG A 9 14.73 2.32 -34.50
C ARG A 9 13.28 2.22 -33.98
N LYS A 10 12.32 1.85 -34.83
CA LYS A 10 10.87 1.80 -34.51
C LYS A 10 10.31 3.09 -33.90
N VAL A 11 10.81 4.25 -34.33
CA VAL A 11 10.35 5.56 -33.86
C VAL A 11 9.54 6.29 -34.93
N ARG A 12 8.67 7.21 -34.51
CA ARG A 12 7.86 8.02 -35.43
C ARG A 12 8.77 8.94 -36.26
N CYS A 13 8.64 8.84 -37.59
CA CYS A 13 9.35 9.66 -38.56
C CYS A 13 8.45 10.82 -38.98
N ASP A 14 8.97 12.04 -38.95
CA ASP A 14 8.30 13.27 -39.41
C ASP A 14 8.29 13.41 -40.94
N ARG A 15 9.01 12.51 -41.64
CA ARG A 15 9.01 12.35 -43.11
C ARG A 15 9.63 13.52 -43.89
N GLY A 16 10.31 14.45 -43.24
CA GLY A 16 11.23 15.40 -43.88
C GLY A 16 12.47 14.71 -44.46
N LEU A 17 13.17 15.36 -45.40
CA LEU A 17 14.42 14.89 -46.02
C LEU A 17 15.49 16.00 -45.94
N PRO A 18 16.43 15.92 -44.96
CA PRO A 18 16.50 14.94 -43.88
C PRO A 18 15.39 15.12 -42.83
N CYS A 19 15.02 14.03 -42.16
CA CYS A 19 14.00 14.03 -41.11
C CYS A 19 14.54 14.73 -39.85
N LYS A 20 13.74 15.51 -39.10
CA LYS A 20 14.24 16.28 -37.93
C LYS A 20 14.99 15.41 -36.92
N ARG A 21 14.49 14.18 -36.72
CA ARG A 21 15.08 13.20 -35.80
C ARG A 21 16.38 12.59 -36.34
N CYS A 22 16.51 12.51 -37.65
CA CYS A 22 17.73 12.08 -38.32
C CYS A 22 18.78 13.19 -38.24
N GLN A 23 18.35 14.45 -38.41
CA GLN A 23 19.18 15.63 -38.32
C GLN A 23 19.69 15.84 -36.88
N SER A 24 18.84 15.70 -35.86
CA SER A 24 19.22 15.85 -34.45
C SER A 24 20.18 14.77 -33.95
N LEU A 25 20.21 13.61 -34.61
CA LEU A 25 21.05 12.47 -34.25
C LEU A 25 22.24 12.30 -35.19
N SER A 26 22.45 13.24 -36.13
CA SER A 26 23.45 13.16 -37.20
C SER A 26 23.42 11.82 -37.95
N LEU A 27 22.23 11.28 -38.19
CA LEU A 27 22.02 10.02 -38.90
C LEU A 27 21.70 10.27 -40.37
N ARG A 28 22.28 9.44 -41.25
CA ARG A 28 21.99 9.45 -42.68
C ARG A 28 20.51 9.09 -42.93
N CYS A 29 19.74 10.03 -43.45
CA CYS A 29 18.30 9.87 -43.71
C CYS A 29 18.04 9.38 -45.14
N VAL A 30 17.85 8.08 -45.32
CA VAL A 30 17.53 7.44 -46.62
C VAL A 30 16.26 6.60 -46.51
N ALA A 31 15.56 6.38 -47.63
CA ALA A 31 14.30 5.65 -47.69
C ALA A 31 14.30 4.60 -48.82
N GLU A 32 15.32 3.73 -48.84
CA GLU A 32 15.62 2.83 -49.97
C GLU A 32 15.25 1.35 -49.73
N ARG A 33 14.81 0.95 -48.52
CA ARG A 33 14.51 -0.47 -48.24
C ARG A 33 13.45 -1.10 -49.16
N ARG A 34 13.84 -2.09 -49.97
CA ARG A 34 12.92 -3.06 -50.60
C ARG A 34 12.30 -4.00 -49.55
N LYS A 35 11.03 -4.41 -49.75
CA LYS A 35 10.31 -5.33 -48.85
C LYS A 35 11.02 -6.69 -48.81
N LEU A 36 11.50 -7.11 -47.64
CA LEU A 36 11.87 -8.51 -47.39
C LEU A 36 10.69 -9.20 -46.70
N LYS A 37 10.27 -10.36 -47.22
CA LYS A 37 9.28 -11.25 -46.57
C LYS A 37 9.86 -11.69 -45.22
N ALA A 38 9.05 -11.61 -44.15
CA ALA A 38 9.46 -12.04 -42.83
C ALA A 38 9.69 -13.57 -42.82
N GLY A 39 10.91 -14.00 -42.49
CA GLY A 39 11.21 -15.42 -42.26
C GLY A 39 10.56 -15.94 -40.96
N PRO A 40 10.46 -17.27 -40.80
CA PRO A 40 9.79 -17.89 -39.67
C PRO A 40 10.54 -17.56 -38.36
N LYS A 41 9.80 -17.10 -37.35
CA LYS A 41 10.34 -16.82 -36.01
C LYS A 41 10.62 -18.15 -35.32
N GLY A 42 11.89 -18.37 -34.95
CA GLY A 42 12.35 -19.63 -34.34
C GLY A 42 11.76 -19.95 -32.96
N PRO A 43 12.11 -21.15 -32.41
CA PRO A 43 11.44 -21.80 -31.29
C PRO A 43 11.40 -21.00 -29.98
N TRP A 44 12.28 -20.02 -29.81
CA TRP A 44 12.34 -19.18 -28.59
C TRP A 44 11.15 -18.22 -28.48
N ALA A 45 10.65 -17.68 -29.60
CA ALA A 45 9.47 -16.81 -29.59
C ALA A 45 8.18 -17.59 -29.32
N GLN A 46 8.15 -18.87 -29.74
CA GLN A 46 7.06 -19.78 -29.45
C GLN A 46 7.11 -20.26 -27.99
N ARG A 47 8.26 -20.71 -27.50
CA ARG A 47 8.45 -21.11 -26.09
C ARG A 47 8.24 -19.97 -25.10
N LYS A 48 8.65 -18.74 -25.41
CA LYS A 48 8.37 -17.56 -24.57
C LYS A 48 6.89 -17.18 -24.63
N ARG A 49 6.22 -17.37 -25.77
CA ARG A 49 4.76 -17.17 -25.88
C ARG A 49 4.00 -18.27 -25.15
N GLU A 50 4.44 -19.52 -25.21
CA GLU A 50 3.88 -20.66 -24.47
C GLU A 50 4.15 -20.53 -22.97
N ALA A 51 5.33 -20.07 -22.53
CA ALA A 51 5.62 -19.78 -21.12
C ALA A 51 4.86 -18.56 -20.61
N LEU A 52 4.68 -17.52 -21.44
CA LEU A 52 3.79 -16.40 -21.11
C LEU A 52 2.33 -16.83 -21.11
N LEU A 53 1.89 -17.74 -21.99
CA LEU A 53 0.53 -18.29 -22.00
C LEU A 53 0.29 -19.28 -20.85
N ASN A 54 1.30 -20.04 -20.43
CA ASN A 54 1.24 -20.96 -19.30
C ASN A 54 1.37 -20.25 -17.95
N ASN A 55 2.21 -19.21 -17.84
CA ASN A 55 2.23 -18.36 -16.65
C ASN A 55 1.00 -17.46 -16.61
N LYS A 56 0.50 -17.01 -17.75
CA LYS A 56 -0.77 -16.31 -17.81
C LYS A 56 -1.92 -17.25 -17.52
N SER A 57 -1.92 -18.53 -17.93
CA SER A 57 -2.96 -19.51 -17.57
C SER A 57 -2.85 -20.04 -16.13
N ALA A 58 -1.66 -20.12 -15.53
CA ALA A 58 -1.48 -20.49 -14.12
C ALA A 58 -1.83 -19.32 -13.18
N MET A 59 -1.47 -18.09 -13.57
CA MET A 59 -1.87 -16.85 -12.87
C MET A 59 -3.33 -16.48 -13.16
N GLU A 60 -3.86 -16.82 -14.33
CA GLU A 60 -5.28 -16.77 -14.65
C GLU A 60 -6.03 -17.88 -13.92
N SER A 61 -5.52 -19.09 -13.70
CA SER A 61 -6.24 -20.10 -12.90
C SER A 61 -6.37 -19.71 -11.43
N THR A 62 -5.45 -18.87 -10.91
CA THR A 62 -5.53 -18.28 -9.56
C THR A 62 -6.25 -16.93 -9.51
N MET A 63 -6.36 -16.18 -10.62
CA MET A 63 -7.09 -14.89 -10.71
C MET A 63 -8.45 -14.95 -11.42
N ILE A 64 -8.79 -16.00 -12.17
CA ILE A 64 -10.07 -16.17 -12.91
C ILE A 64 -11.22 -16.44 -11.95
N ASN A 65 -10.98 -16.82 -10.69
CA ASN A 65 -12.03 -16.75 -9.67
C ASN A 65 -12.30 -15.31 -9.16
N ARG A 66 -11.65 -14.27 -9.73
CA ARG A 66 -11.85 -12.87 -9.35
C ARG A 66 -11.84 -11.83 -10.49
N LYS A 67 -11.80 -12.24 -11.77
CA LYS A 67 -11.83 -11.33 -12.95
C LYS A 67 -12.88 -11.67 -14.02
N ALA A 68 -14.00 -12.30 -13.64
CA ALA A 68 -15.21 -12.18 -14.46
C ALA A 68 -15.82 -10.78 -14.24
N PRO A 69 -16.29 -10.05 -15.26
CA PRO A 69 -17.35 -9.09 -15.05
C PRO A 69 -18.49 -9.85 -14.37
N ILE A 70 -19.03 -9.32 -13.27
CA ILE A 70 -20.29 -9.86 -12.73
C ILE A 70 -21.29 -9.78 -13.90
N PRO A 71 -21.88 -10.88 -14.36
CA PRO A 71 -22.96 -10.78 -15.32
C PRO A 71 -24.09 -10.03 -14.61
N VAL A 72 -24.40 -8.81 -15.09
CA VAL A 72 -25.65 -8.15 -14.73
C VAL A 72 -26.73 -9.04 -15.32
N SER A 73 -27.24 -9.92 -14.48
CA SER A 73 -28.33 -10.82 -14.83
C SER A 73 -29.60 -10.04 -14.54
N ASP A 74 -30.19 -9.45 -15.57
CA ASP A 74 -31.55 -8.89 -15.55
C ASP A 74 -32.56 -10.03 -15.38
N ASN A 75 -32.66 -10.59 -14.17
CA ASN A 75 -33.75 -11.49 -13.79
C ASN A 75 -33.86 -11.58 -12.26
N ASP A 76 -34.45 -10.56 -11.64
CA ASP A 76 -34.88 -10.62 -10.25
C ASP A 76 -36.21 -11.36 -10.15
N THR A 77 -36.13 -12.68 -9.98
CA THR A 77 -37.12 -13.39 -9.17
C THR A 77 -36.58 -13.39 -7.75
N TYR A 78 -37.08 -12.48 -6.90
CA TYR A 78 -36.72 -12.37 -5.48
C TYR A 78 -36.91 -13.71 -4.77
N SER A 79 -35.82 -14.46 -4.64
CA SER A 79 -35.73 -15.65 -3.79
C SER A 79 -34.84 -15.27 -2.62
N GLN A 80 -35.47 -14.96 -1.49
CA GLN A 80 -34.77 -14.67 -0.24
C GLN A 80 -33.90 -15.86 0.18
N PRO A 81 -32.64 -15.65 0.59
CA PRO A 81 -31.91 -16.65 1.33
C PRO A 81 -32.44 -16.68 2.77
N SER A 82 -33.24 -17.70 3.07
CA SER A 82 -33.71 -18.01 4.41
C SER A 82 -32.64 -18.76 5.21
N ASN A 83 -32.55 -18.39 6.49
CA ASN A 83 -31.95 -19.11 7.62
C ASN A 83 -30.41 -19.10 7.75
N GLN A 84 -29.86 -17.94 8.10
CA GLN A 84 -28.90 -17.91 9.21
C GLN A 84 -29.68 -17.70 10.53
N PRO A 85 -29.27 -18.31 11.65
CA PRO A 85 -29.95 -18.10 12.92
C PRO A 85 -29.72 -16.65 13.35
N HIS A 86 -30.71 -15.79 13.05
CA HIS A 86 -30.89 -14.50 13.67
C HIS A 86 -31.16 -14.73 15.16
N ILE A 87 -30.08 -14.82 15.93
CA ILE A 87 -30.12 -14.67 17.38
C ILE A 87 -30.23 -13.16 17.60
N TYR A 88 -31.46 -12.62 17.55
CA TYR A 88 -31.82 -11.35 18.19
C TYR A 88 -32.56 -11.61 19.52
N PRO A 89 -31.87 -11.94 20.62
CA PRO A 89 -32.41 -11.86 21.97
C PRO A 89 -31.82 -10.63 22.67
N GLY A 90 -32.54 -9.51 22.65
CA GLY A 90 -32.24 -8.34 23.47
C GLY A 90 -31.00 -7.53 23.06
N MET A 91 -31.01 -6.23 23.37
CA MET A 91 -29.90 -5.29 23.19
C MET A 91 -28.70 -5.65 24.08
N ASN A 92 -28.00 -6.75 23.82
CA ASN A 92 -26.70 -6.97 24.43
C ASN A 92 -25.66 -6.15 23.66
N ARG A 93 -25.71 -4.82 23.87
CA ARG A 93 -24.63 -3.92 23.44
C ARG A 93 -23.30 -4.41 23.99
N VAL A 94 -22.23 -4.09 23.28
CA VAL A 94 -20.87 -4.32 23.78
C VAL A 94 -20.74 -3.64 25.14
N PRO A 95 -20.29 -4.37 26.19
CA PRO A 95 -20.10 -3.79 27.52
C PRO A 95 -19.11 -2.63 27.48
N SER A 96 -19.37 -1.56 28.25
CA SER A 96 -18.48 -0.39 28.31
C SER A 96 -17.05 -0.75 28.70
N SER A 97 -16.87 -1.74 29.60
CA SER A 97 -15.56 -2.25 30.00
C SER A 97 -14.75 -2.83 28.84
N ALA A 98 -15.40 -3.44 27.84
CA ALA A 98 -14.74 -3.94 26.65
C ALA A 98 -14.25 -2.78 25.77
N PHE A 99 -15.05 -1.72 25.61
CA PHE A 99 -14.60 -0.51 24.92
C PHE A 99 -13.45 0.17 25.65
N GLU A 100 -13.55 0.39 26.96
CA GLU A 100 -12.46 0.98 27.77
C GLU A 100 -11.15 0.21 27.57
N HIS A 101 -11.20 -1.12 27.60
CA HIS A 101 -10.04 -1.96 27.40
C HIS A 101 -9.41 -1.80 26.00
N TYR A 102 -10.19 -2.03 24.93
CA TYR A 102 -9.65 -2.01 23.56
C TYR A 102 -9.31 -0.60 23.08
N LEU A 103 -10.07 0.42 23.47
CA LEU A 103 -9.74 1.82 23.17
C LEU A 103 -8.49 2.26 23.95
N GLY A 104 -8.28 1.77 25.17
CA GLY A 104 -7.03 1.96 25.91
C GLY A 104 -5.82 1.35 25.20
N LEU A 105 -5.97 0.14 24.66
CA LEU A 105 -4.92 -0.50 23.84
C LEU A 105 -4.64 0.28 22.55
N TYR A 106 -5.68 0.79 21.89
CA TYR A 106 -5.51 1.68 20.74
C TYR A 106 -4.70 2.92 21.11
N GLN A 107 -5.05 3.60 22.21
CA GLN A 107 -4.36 4.81 22.65
C GLN A 107 -2.87 4.57 22.88
N GLN A 108 -2.52 3.43 23.47
CA GLN A 108 -1.14 3.09 23.82
C GLN A 108 -0.31 2.65 22.60
N ALA A 109 -0.87 1.79 21.74
CA ALA A 109 -0.10 1.09 20.72
C ALA A 109 -0.36 1.56 19.28
N LEU A 110 -1.54 2.10 18.99
CA LEU A 110 -2.01 2.36 17.62
C LEU A 110 -2.26 3.83 17.31
N TYR A 111 -2.53 4.67 18.32
CA TYR A 111 -2.60 6.12 18.14
C TYR A 111 -1.33 6.72 17.51
N PRO A 112 -0.10 6.25 17.82
CA PRO A 112 1.10 6.72 17.14
C PRO A 112 1.12 6.45 15.62
N VAL A 113 0.33 5.49 15.15
CA VAL A 113 0.19 5.12 13.73
C VAL A 113 -1.00 5.83 13.09
N TRP A 114 -2.12 5.93 13.82
CA TRP A 114 -3.38 6.53 13.36
C TRP A 114 -3.85 7.63 14.33
N PRO A 115 -3.22 8.82 14.37
CA PRO A 115 -3.49 9.85 15.39
C PRO A 115 -4.77 10.67 15.09
N VAL A 116 -5.93 10.00 15.01
CA VAL A 116 -7.19 10.59 14.52
C VAL A 116 -8.40 10.41 15.45
N VAL A 117 -8.30 9.58 16.50
CA VAL A 117 -9.39 9.39 17.48
C VAL A 117 -8.97 9.90 18.85
N ASN A 118 -9.76 10.81 19.42
CA ASN A 118 -9.62 11.21 20.82
C ASN A 118 -10.43 10.23 21.69
N ILE A 119 -9.74 9.36 22.44
CA ILE A 119 -10.38 8.29 23.21
C ILE A 119 -11.24 8.84 24.36
N ASP A 120 -10.79 9.87 25.06
CA ASP A 120 -11.56 10.47 26.16
C ASP A 120 -12.90 11.03 25.67
N THR A 121 -12.87 11.74 24.53
CA THR A 121 -14.07 12.27 23.88
C THR A 121 -15.01 11.14 23.45
N LEU A 122 -14.45 10.07 22.88
CA LEU A 122 -15.24 8.93 22.43
C LEU A 122 -15.89 8.18 23.61
N LEU A 123 -15.15 7.93 24.69
CA LEU A 123 -15.66 7.30 25.91
C LEU A 123 -16.73 8.15 26.60
N ASN A 124 -16.58 9.48 26.59
CA ASN A 124 -17.60 10.39 27.10
C ASN A 124 -18.88 10.34 26.26
N ARG A 125 -18.77 10.31 24.93
CA ARG A 125 -19.94 10.15 24.03
C ARG A 125 -20.66 8.82 24.24
N LEU A 126 -19.92 7.73 24.50
CA LEU A 126 -20.51 6.41 24.77
C LEU A 126 -21.37 6.33 26.04
N GLN A 127 -21.28 7.31 26.95
CA GLN A 127 -22.18 7.40 28.10
C GLN A 127 -23.62 7.67 27.66
N ASP A 128 -23.81 8.33 26.52
CA ASP A 128 -25.11 8.46 25.87
C ASP A 128 -25.40 7.22 25.02
N SER A 129 -26.29 6.36 25.53
CA SER A 129 -26.73 5.17 24.80
C SER A 129 -27.40 5.47 23.45
N THR A 130 -27.84 6.69 23.19
CA THR A 130 -28.47 7.08 21.93
C THR A 130 -27.46 7.53 20.86
N ASP A 131 -26.19 7.74 21.21
CA ASP A 131 -25.13 8.09 20.26
C ASP A 131 -24.63 6.86 19.51
N ILE A 132 -25.40 6.45 18.50
CA ILE A 132 -25.10 5.29 17.63
C ILE A 132 -23.80 5.52 16.85
N GLU A 133 -23.45 6.76 16.50
CA GLU A 133 -22.21 7.08 15.78
C GLU A 133 -20.98 6.76 16.64
N ALA A 134 -20.98 7.22 17.90
CA ALA A 134 -19.92 6.95 18.85
C ALA A 134 -19.77 5.44 19.08
N TYR A 135 -20.89 4.74 19.24
CA TYR A 135 -20.91 3.29 19.37
C TYR A 135 -20.32 2.58 18.14
N ALA A 136 -20.74 2.97 16.94
CA ALA A 136 -20.22 2.41 15.69
C ALA A 136 -18.72 2.65 15.52
N LEU A 137 -18.23 3.86 15.83
CA LEU A 137 -16.82 4.20 15.78
C LEU A 137 -16.02 3.41 16.83
N ALA A 138 -16.49 3.33 18.07
CA ALA A 138 -15.83 2.59 19.14
C ALA A 138 -15.70 1.09 18.80
N ALA A 139 -16.75 0.50 18.22
CA ALA A 139 -16.71 -0.88 17.72
C ALA A 139 -15.72 -1.04 16.56
N ALA A 140 -15.64 -0.10 15.62
CA ALA A 140 -14.66 -0.14 14.53
C ALA A 140 -13.20 -0.04 15.02
N VAL A 141 -12.92 0.89 15.95
CA VAL A 141 -11.60 1.06 16.56
C VAL A 141 -11.21 -0.18 17.37
N SER A 142 -12.15 -0.75 18.12
CA SER A 142 -11.92 -2.00 18.86
C SER A 142 -11.62 -3.16 17.91
N ALA A 143 -12.36 -3.27 16.80
CA ALA A 143 -12.16 -4.31 15.80
C ALA A 143 -10.77 -4.26 15.18
N VAL A 144 -10.30 -3.08 14.76
CA VAL A 144 -8.94 -2.95 14.23
C VAL A 144 -7.89 -3.22 15.29
N THR A 145 -8.13 -2.82 16.54
CA THR A 145 -7.19 -3.02 17.65
C THR A 145 -6.95 -4.50 17.90
N ILE A 146 -8.03 -5.29 17.96
CA ILE A 146 -7.96 -6.74 18.11
C ILE A 146 -7.26 -7.37 16.90
N ALA A 147 -7.64 -6.98 15.67
CA ALA A 147 -7.06 -7.54 14.44
C ALA A 147 -5.57 -7.20 14.26
N GLN A 148 -5.14 -6.02 14.71
CA GLN A 148 -3.77 -5.52 14.57
C GLN A 148 -2.86 -6.07 15.67
N LEU A 149 -3.27 -5.99 16.94
CA LEU A 149 -2.42 -6.36 18.08
C LEU A 149 -2.50 -7.84 18.43
N LYS A 150 -3.60 -8.53 18.06
CA LYS A 150 -3.88 -9.93 18.47
C LYS A 150 -3.63 -10.13 19.97
N PRO A 151 -4.26 -9.32 20.86
CA PRO A 151 -4.03 -9.42 22.30
C PRO A 151 -4.44 -10.80 22.81
N ALA A 152 -3.85 -11.25 23.92
CA ALA A 152 -4.30 -12.46 24.59
C ALA A 152 -5.78 -12.31 24.99
N SER A 153 -6.57 -13.37 24.80
CA SER A 153 -7.99 -13.36 25.13
C SER A 153 -8.18 -13.05 26.62
N HIS A 154 -8.87 -11.96 26.93
CA HIS A 154 -9.13 -11.56 28.30
C HIS A 154 -10.44 -12.20 28.78
N GLU A 155 -10.36 -13.29 29.55
CA GLU A 155 -11.52 -14.10 29.94
C GLU A 155 -12.61 -13.30 30.67
N ALA A 156 -12.23 -12.23 31.38
CA ALA A 156 -13.15 -11.38 32.12
C ALA A 156 -14.00 -10.41 31.25
N LEU A 157 -13.65 -10.20 29.98
CA LEU A 157 -14.42 -9.32 29.07
C LEU A 157 -15.61 -10.05 28.41
N GLY A 158 -15.75 -11.36 28.69
CA GLY A 158 -16.66 -12.26 27.98
C GLY A 158 -16.10 -12.61 26.61
N ARG A 159 -16.12 -13.91 26.25
CA ARG A 159 -15.84 -14.31 24.86
C ARG A 159 -17.06 -13.93 24.03
N PHE A 160 -16.90 -13.11 22.99
CA PHE A 160 -18.00 -12.76 22.09
C PHE A 160 -18.36 -13.89 21.10
N GLY A 161 -18.08 -15.14 21.46
CA GLY A 161 -18.28 -16.30 20.61
C GLY A 161 -17.31 -16.32 19.41
N GLY A 162 -16.05 -16.68 19.64
CA GLY A 162 -15.07 -16.89 18.57
C GLY A 162 -14.09 -15.73 18.40
N ASP A 163 -14.07 -15.12 17.23
CA ASP A 163 -13.12 -14.06 16.87
C ASP A 163 -13.66 -12.68 17.28
N ASP A 164 -13.23 -12.19 18.44
CA ASP A 164 -13.70 -10.93 19.04
C ASP A 164 -13.54 -9.73 18.08
N GLY A 165 -12.50 -9.73 17.22
CA GLY A 165 -12.30 -8.68 16.22
C GLY A 165 -13.33 -8.73 15.10
N ALA A 166 -13.74 -9.93 14.67
CA ALA A 166 -14.82 -10.12 13.70
C ALA A 166 -16.16 -9.67 14.27
N PHE A 167 -16.40 -9.97 15.54
CA PHE A 167 -17.60 -9.57 16.26
C PHE A 167 -17.70 -8.04 16.33
N MET A 168 -16.65 -7.36 16.82
CA MET A 168 -16.62 -5.89 16.88
C MET A 168 -16.81 -5.24 15.51
N ALA A 169 -16.22 -5.80 14.45
CA ALA A 169 -16.41 -5.31 13.08
C ALA A 169 -17.86 -5.47 12.60
N SER A 170 -18.51 -6.59 12.94
CA SER A 170 -19.90 -6.85 12.61
C SER A 170 -20.84 -5.92 13.37
N GLU A 171 -20.55 -5.66 14.64
CA GLU A 171 -21.35 -4.77 15.47
C GLU A 171 -21.26 -3.31 15.01
N SER A 172 -20.07 -2.84 14.64
CA SER A 172 -19.92 -1.53 13.97
C SER A 172 -20.73 -1.46 12.67
N SER A 173 -20.70 -2.52 11.85
CA SER A 173 -21.46 -2.59 10.60
C SER A 173 -22.98 -2.55 10.85
N ARG A 174 -23.46 -3.24 11.89
CA ARG A 174 -24.87 -3.24 12.30
C ARG A 174 -25.33 -1.85 12.74
N ALA A 175 -24.58 -1.20 13.62
CA ALA A 175 -24.89 0.14 14.12
C ALA A 175 -24.91 1.19 13.00
N ARG A 176 -23.95 1.13 12.06
CA ARG A 176 -23.93 1.98 10.86
C ARG A 176 -25.14 1.78 9.94
N TYR A 177 -25.59 0.54 9.81
CA TYR A 177 -26.79 0.23 9.01
C TYR A 177 -28.05 0.77 9.68
N GLU A 178 -28.18 0.62 11.00
CA GLU A 178 -29.31 1.11 11.80
C GLU A 178 -29.52 2.63 11.65
N MET A 179 -28.45 3.39 11.48
CA MET A 179 -28.50 4.85 11.35
C MET A 179 -28.49 5.37 9.91
N ASP A 180 -28.60 4.50 8.92
CA ASP A 180 -28.52 4.88 7.50
C ASP A 180 -27.31 5.80 7.18
N HIS A 181 -26.13 5.35 7.60
CA HIS A 181 -24.89 6.14 7.54
C HIS A 181 -24.51 6.67 6.15
N LEU A 182 -25.06 6.13 5.06
CA LEU A 182 -24.77 6.59 3.70
C LEU A 182 -25.41 7.95 3.40
N GLU A 183 -26.55 8.26 4.04
CA GLU A 183 -27.25 9.54 3.90
C GLU A 183 -26.77 10.60 4.92
N HIS A 184 -26.01 10.18 5.94
CA HIS A 184 -25.60 11.03 7.07
C HIS A 184 -24.08 11.04 7.25
N PRO A 185 -23.31 11.64 6.31
CA PRO A 185 -21.87 11.70 6.42
C PRO A 185 -21.42 12.53 7.63
N SER A 186 -20.53 11.95 8.43
CA SER A 186 -19.89 12.62 9.58
C SER A 186 -18.46 12.13 9.76
N ILE A 187 -17.68 12.82 10.59
CA ILE A 187 -16.31 12.38 10.94
C ILE A 187 -16.33 10.99 11.59
N SER A 188 -17.32 10.71 12.46
CA SER A 188 -17.45 9.39 13.11
C SER A 188 -17.72 8.28 12.08
N VAL A 189 -18.64 8.54 11.15
CA VAL A 189 -18.99 7.60 10.07
C VAL A 189 -17.78 7.35 9.17
N LEU A 190 -17.11 8.40 8.70
CA LEU A 190 -15.88 8.31 7.91
C LEU A 190 -14.80 7.46 8.60
N LEU A 191 -14.51 7.76 9.86
CA LEU A 191 -13.47 7.05 10.63
C LEU A 191 -13.87 5.60 10.88
N SER A 192 -15.15 5.30 11.10
CA SER A 192 -15.64 3.93 11.22
C SER A 192 -15.36 3.13 9.95
N SER A 193 -15.55 3.72 8.76
CA SER A 193 -15.23 3.10 7.46
C SER A 193 -13.73 2.86 7.29
N PHE A 194 -12.91 3.84 7.67
CA PHE A 194 -11.46 3.69 7.67
C PHE A 194 -10.99 2.54 8.57
N PHE A 195 -11.45 2.47 9.82
CA PHE A 195 -11.00 1.41 10.74
C PHE A 195 -11.55 0.04 10.35
N LEU A 196 -12.78 -0.05 9.83
CA LEU A 196 -13.29 -1.29 9.25
C LEU A 196 -12.48 -1.71 8.03
N HIS A 197 -12.05 -0.79 7.17
CA HIS A 197 -11.13 -1.11 6.06
C HIS A 197 -9.89 -1.86 6.57
N VAL A 198 -9.21 -1.30 7.57
CA VAL A 198 -7.99 -1.89 8.12
C VAL A 198 -8.29 -3.24 8.79
N SER A 199 -9.36 -3.34 9.57
CA SER A 199 -9.78 -4.59 10.23
C SER A 199 -10.03 -5.71 9.21
N TYR A 200 -10.84 -5.47 8.17
CA TYR A 200 -11.13 -6.46 7.14
C TYR A 200 -9.89 -6.81 6.31
N ALA A 201 -9.03 -5.84 6.00
CA ALA A 201 -7.79 -6.09 5.27
C ALA A 201 -6.85 -7.02 6.06
N ASN A 202 -6.67 -6.79 7.37
CA ASN A 202 -5.87 -7.65 8.25
C ASN A 202 -6.37 -9.09 8.36
N ARG A 203 -7.66 -9.31 8.08
CA ARG A 203 -8.31 -10.63 8.05
C ARG A 203 -8.30 -11.27 6.66
N GLY A 204 -7.62 -10.67 5.68
CA GLY A 204 -7.54 -11.16 4.31
C GLY A 204 -8.73 -10.79 3.41
N HIS A 205 -9.72 -10.04 3.92
CA HIS A 205 -10.87 -9.58 3.12
C HIS A 205 -10.56 -8.32 2.30
N ILE A 206 -9.55 -8.41 1.43
CA ILE A 206 -9.00 -7.26 0.68
C ILE A 206 -10.05 -6.48 -0.11
N ARG A 207 -10.99 -7.15 -0.78
CA ARG A 207 -12.04 -6.49 -1.58
C ARG A 207 -13.01 -5.68 -0.71
N LYS A 208 -13.46 -6.26 0.41
CA LYS A 208 -14.33 -5.56 1.35
C LYS A 208 -13.59 -4.36 1.96
N GLY A 209 -12.32 -4.56 2.32
CA GLY A 209 -11.44 -3.47 2.72
C GLY A 209 -11.37 -2.37 1.66
N ALA A 210 -11.15 -2.71 0.39
CA ALA A 210 -11.06 -1.72 -0.68
C ALA A 210 -12.34 -0.87 -0.82
N MET A 211 -13.52 -1.50 -0.74
CA MET A 211 -14.80 -0.77 -0.76
C MET A 211 -14.94 0.18 0.43
N LEU A 212 -14.59 -0.26 1.64
CA LEU A 212 -14.64 0.57 2.83
C LEU A 212 -13.65 1.75 2.79
N LEU A 213 -12.49 1.57 2.16
CA LEU A 213 -11.55 2.68 1.93
C LEU A 213 -12.12 3.69 0.93
N ARG A 214 -12.78 3.23 -0.12
CA ARG A 214 -13.47 4.11 -1.08
C ARG A 214 -14.56 4.91 -0.40
N GLU A 215 -15.37 4.24 0.41
CA GLU A 215 -16.42 4.87 1.18
C GLU A 215 -15.87 5.94 2.13
N ALA A 216 -14.79 5.66 2.89
CA ALA A 216 -14.14 6.64 3.75
C ALA A 216 -13.62 7.86 2.97
N ILE A 217 -13.03 7.64 1.79
CA ILE A 217 -12.56 8.72 0.92
C ILE A 217 -13.74 9.54 0.39
N THR A 218 -14.83 8.89 -0.03
CA THR A 218 -16.04 9.57 -0.51
C THR A 218 -16.67 10.42 0.59
N PHE A 219 -16.76 9.92 1.82
CA PHE A 219 -17.22 10.72 2.95
C PHE A 219 -16.30 11.91 3.23
N ALA A 220 -14.98 11.74 3.11
CA ALA A 220 -14.04 12.85 3.28
C ALA A 220 -14.28 13.97 2.25
N GLN A 221 -14.59 13.59 1.01
CA GLN A 221 -14.91 14.52 -0.08
C GLN A 221 -16.28 15.18 0.09
N MET A 222 -17.29 14.44 0.57
CA MET A 222 -18.60 15.01 0.93
C MET A 222 -18.48 16.04 2.05
N LEU A 223 -17.58 15.80 3.01
CA LEU A 223 -17.24 16.73 4.10
C LEU A 223 -16.21 17.80 3.68
N SER A 224 -15.82 17.85 2.40
CA SER A 224 -14.84 18.80 1.84
C SER A 224 -13.46 18.81 2.53
N LEU A 225 -13.07 17.73 3.20
CA LEU A 225 -11.78 17.64 3.91
C LEU A 225 -10.59 17.72 2.95
N ASP A 226 -10.79 17.43 1.66
CA ASP A 226 -9.79 17.52 0.60
C ASP A 226 -9.57 18.94 0.07
N LYS A 227 -10.37 19.93 0.51
CA LYS A 227 -10.35 21.32 0.00
C LYS A 227 -9.77 22.31 1.02
N ALA A 228 -8.95 23.25 0.56
CA ALA A 228 -8.36 24.28 1.42
C ALA A 228 -9.44 25.17 2.09
N ILE A 229 -10.54 25.44 1.37
CA ILE A 229 -11.64 26.28 1.85
C ILE A 229 -12.31 25.76 3.13
N HIS A 230 -12.31 24.44 3.36
CA HIS A 230 -12.85 23.82 4.58
C HIS A 230 -12.13 24.33 5.83
N TYR A 231 -10.85 24.64 5.73
CA TYR A 231 -9.99 24.99 6.86
C TYR A 231 -9.94 26.49 7.15
N ALA A 232 -10.39 27.34 6.21
CA ALA A 232 -10.20 28.79 6.29
C ALA A 232 -10.90 29.43 7.51
N SER A 233 -12.00 28.85 7.98
CA SER A 233 -12.81 29.36 9.10
C SER A 233 -12.73 28.50 10.37
N LEU A 234 -11.99 27.39 10.35
CA LEU A 234 -11.92 26.48 11.49
C LEU A 234 -10.91 26.95 12.54
N PRO A 235 -11.19 26.74 13.84
CA PRO A 235 -10.17 26.85 14.87
C PRO A 235 -8.96 25.96 14.53
N LYS A 236 -7.75 26.47 14.77
CA LYS A 236 -6.50 25.79 14.41
C LYS A 236 -6.44 24.32 14.85
N LEU A 237 -6.84 24.05 16.09
CA LEU A 237 -6.85 22.70 16.65
C LEU A 237 -7.78 21.74 15.89
N GLU A 238 -8.97 22.22 15.52
CA GLU A 238 -9.94 21.44 14.75
C GLU A 238 -9.47 21.23 13.30
N ALA A 239 -8.93 22.28 12.68
CA ALA A 239 -8.30 22.21 11.37
C ALA A 239 -7.19 21.15 11.34
N GLN A 240 -6.29 21.12 12.33
CA GLN A 240 -5.22 20.12 12.41
C GLN A 240 -5.77 18.68 12.61
N ARG A 241 -6.85 18.50 13.37
CA ARG A 241 -7.52 17.19 13.50
C ARG A 241 -8.08 16.71 12.17
N HIS A 242 -8.77 17.57 11.42
CA HIS A 242 -9.28 17.25 10.09
C HIS A 242 -8.15 17.00 9.07
N LEU A 243 -7.06 17.77 9.12
CA LEU A 243 -5.88 17.53 8.29
C LEU A 243 -5.27 16.15 8.54
N ARG A 244 -5.18 15.71 9.81
CA ARG A 244 -4.66 14.37 10.14
C ARG A 244 -5.52 13.27 9.50
N ILE A 245 -6.84 13.44 9.45
CA ILE A 245 -7.75 12.48 8.82
C ILE A 245 -7.51 12.40 7.32
N ILE A 246 -7.51 13.54 6.61
CA ILE A 246 -7.37 13.53 5.15
C ILE A 246 -5.99 13.03 4.70
N TRP A 247 -4.93 13.38 5.45
CA TRP A 247 -3.59 12.87 5.20
C TRP A 247 -3.44 11.38 5.51
N LEU A 248 -4.14 10.88 6.53
CA LEU A 248 -4.18 9.45 6.82
C LEU A 248 -4.85 8.66 5.69
N LEU A 249 -5.97 9.17 5.15
CA LEU A 249 -6.63 8.59 3.98
C LEU A 249 -5.73 8.65 2.74
N PHE A 250 -5.03 9.76 2.51
CA PHE A 250 -4.08 9.91 1.41
C PHE A 250 -2.97 8.86 1.47
N VAL A 251 -2.28 8.75 2.61
CA VAL A 251 -1.22 7.76 2.84
C VAL A 251 -1.75 6.33 2.62
N THR A 252 -2.91 6.03 3.19
CA THR A 252 -3.52 4.70 3.11
C THR A 252 -3.93 4.35 1.68
N GLU A 253 -4.57 5.27 0.94
CA GLU A 253 -4.94 5.06 -0.46
C GLU A 253 -3.70 4.81 -1.33
N ARG A 254 -2.65 5.62 -1.19
CA ARG A 254 -1.43 5.44 -2.00
C ARG A 254 -0.75 4.11 -1.72
N GLY A 255 -0.69 3.69 -0.45
CA GLY A 255 -0.21 2.35 -0.09
C GLY A 255 -1.08 1.23 -0.69
N HIS A 256 -2.40 1.38 -0.61
CA HIS A 256 -3.36 0.37 -1.07
C HIS A 256 -3.39 0.25 -2.61
N THR A 257 -3.43 1.38 -3.32
CA THR A 257 -3.49 1.45 -4.79
C THR A 257 -2.22 0.94 -5.45
N THR A 258 -1.04 1.34 -4.95
CA THR A 258 0.25 0.81 -5.43
C THR A 258 0.35 -0.70 -5.24
N ARG A 259 -0.33 -1.24 -4.22
CA ARG A 259 -0.28 -2.66 -3.90
C ARG A 259 -1.24 -3.52 -4.73
N PHE A 260 -2.47 -3.06 -4.89
CA PHE A 260 -3.56 -3.86 -5.43
C PHE A 260 -4.03 -3.37 -6.82
N ASP A 261 -3.30 -2.44 -7.43
CA ASP A 261 -3.55 -1.90 -8.77
C ASP A 261 -4.94 -1.27 -8.91
N PHE A 262 -5.39 -0.58 -7.85
CA PHE A 262 -6.60 0.25 -7.89
C PHE A 262 -6.25 1.68 -8.35
N PRO A 263 -7.17 2.38 -9.05
CA PRO A 263 -6.96 3.78 -9.42
C PRO A 263 -6.92 4.69 -8.19
N ARG A 264 -6.14 5.77 -8.23
CA ARG A 264 -6.15 6.81 -7.19
C ARG A 264 -7.32 7.76 -7.43
N ILE A 265 -8.14 8.03 -6.42
CA ILE A 265 -9.28 8.96 -6.52
C ILE A 265 -9.18 10.13 -5.56
N LEU A 266 -8.44 10.01 -4.45
CA LEU A 266 -8.26 11.12 -3.52
C LEU A 266 -7.22 12.07 -4.09
N GLN A 267 -7.66 13.25 -4.51
CA GLN A 267 -6.79 14.37 -4.90
C GLN A 267 -6.90 15.43 -3.82
N LEU A 268 -5.76 15.85 -3.29
CA LEU A 268 -5.70 16.91 -2.28
C LEU A 268 -5.53 18.26 -2.97
N ASP A 269 -6.24 19.27 -2.46
CA ASP A 269 -6.00 20.65 -2.85
C ASP A 269 -4.53 21.04 -2.58
N PRO A 270 -3.79 21.61 -3.56
CA PRO A 270 -2.42 22.06 -3.34
C PRO A 270 -2.28 23.09 -2.24
N ASP A 271 -3.35 23.85 -1.96
CA ASP A 271 -3.38 24.94 -1.00
C ASP A 271 -3.87 24.47 0.39
N LEU A 272 -3.96 23.16 0.65
CA LEU A 272 -4.24 22.65 1.99
C LEU A 272 -3.24 23.23 3.02
N PRO A 273 -3.69 23.65 4.21
CA PRO A 273 -2.77 24.08 5.26
C PRO A 273 -1.81 22.95 5.65
N GLU A 274 -0.60 23.32 6.07
CA GLU A 274 0.40 22.34 6.48
C GLU A 274 -0.01 21.61 7.78
N LEU A 275 0.32 20.32 7.86
CA LEU A 275 0.26 19.59 9.13
C LEU A 275 1.31 20.14 10.09
N GLU A 276 0.87 20.49 11.29
CA GLU A 276 1.71 21.03 12.34
C GLU A 276 1.97 20.03 13.47
N VAL A 277 3.02 20.31 14.23
CA VAL A 277 3.41 19.52 15.42
C VAL A 277 2.92 20.26 16.67
N ASP A 278 1.60 20.27 16.86
CA ASP A 278 0.93 21.03 17.92
C ASP A 278 0.57 20.18 19.15
N GLU A 279 0.13 18.93 18.93
CA GLU A 279 -0.20 17.96 19.98
C GLU A 279 0.75 16.77 19.94
N ASN A 280 1.28 16.31 21.09
CA ASN A 280 2.15 15.12 21.16
C ASN A 280 3.30 15.10 20.11
N PRO A 281 4.29 16.02 20.21
CA PRO A 281 5.25 16.28 19.13
C PRO A 281 5.97 15.06 18.52
N PRO A 282 6.42 14.07 19.31
CA PRO A 282 7.07 12.88 18.74
C PRO A 282 6.14 12.04 17.84
N ILE A 283 4.83 12.02 18.14
CA ILE A 283 3.82 11.28 17.38
C ILE A 283 3.58 11.96 16.04
N LEU A 284 3.23 13.25 16.06
CA LEU A 284 2.88 13.98 14.86
C LEU A 284 4.07 14.16 13.92
N PHE A 285 5.30 14.32 14.42
CA PHE A 285 6.46 14.42 13.55
C PHE A 285 6.62 13.18 12.66
N ALA A 286 6.48 11.98 13.22
CA ALA A 286 6.60 10.74 12.46
C ALA A 286 5.50 10.63 11.40
N PHE A 287 4.26 10.96 11.77
CA PHE A 287 3.12 10.97 10.87
C PHE A 287 3.33 11.97 9.71
N ILE A 288 3.81 13.19 10.01
CA ILE A 288 4.10 14.22 9.00
C ILE A 288 5.23 13.78 8.06
N SER A 289 6.31 13.21 8.60
CA SER A 289 7.40 12.65 7.78
C SER A 289 6.90 11.56 6.83
N LEU A 290 6.02 10.68 7.31
CA LEU A 290 5.40 9.63 6.49
C LEU A 290 4.50 10.22 5.41
N SER A 291 3.67 11.22 5.75
CA SER A 291 2.82 11.94 4.79
C SER A 291 3.64 12.60 3.68
N LYS A 292 4.73 13.30 4.03
CA LYS A 292 5.67 13.89 3.06
C LYS A 292 6.32 12.83 2.18
N LEU A 293 6.68 11.68 2.75
CA LEU A 293 7.24 10.54 2.02
C LEU A 293 6.25 9.99 0.98
N PHE A 294 4.99 9.75 1.36
CA PHE A 294 3.94 9.31 0.44
C PHE A 294 3.59 10.36 -0.61
N GLN A 295 3.60 11.65 -0.27
CA GLN A 295 3.37 12.72 -1.24
C GLN A 295 4.47 12.74 -2.30
N SER A 296 5.74 12.69 -1.89
CA SER A 296 6.86 12.65 -2.84
C SER A 296 6.83 11.39 -3.69
N PHE A 297 6.44 10.24 -3.12
CA PHE A 297 6.31 8.99 -3.86
C PHE A 297 5.14 9.05 -4.86
N ALA A 298 4.00 9.61 -4.46
CA ALA A 298 2.85 9.76 -5.34
C ALA A 298 3.21 10.58 -6.59
N ASN A 299 3.85 11.74 -6.40
CA ASN A 299 4.32 12.60 -7.48
C ASN A 299 5.30 11.88 -8.42
N ALA A 300 6.21 11.07 -7.87
CA ALA A 300 7.15 10.28 -8.67
C ALA A 300 6.44 9.23 -9.53
N MET A 301 5.38 8.60 -9.02
CA MET A 301 4.63 7.52 -9.66
C MET A 301 3.59 8.02 -10.68
N ASP A 302 2.91 9.13 -10.38
CA ASP A 302 1.89 9.70 -11.27
C ASP A 302 2.54 10.47 -12.43
N GLY A 303 3.76 10.97 -12.23
CA GLY A 303 4.45 11.86 -13.15
C GLY A 303 3.91 13.28 -13.05
N ASP A 304 4.79 14.26 -13.19
CA ASP A 304 4.46 15.69 -13.20
C ASP A 304 4.27 16.24 -14.63
N GLY A 305 4.05 15.34 -15.61
CA GLY A 305 4.01 15.67 -17.03
C GLY A 305 5.40 15.85 -17.68
N SER A 306 6.49 15.79 -16.91
CA SER A 306 7.84 15.80 -17.47
C SER A 306 8.22 14.48 -18.15
N LEU A 307 9.25 14.56 -19.00
CA LEU A 307 9.79 13.39 -19.68
C LEU A 307 10.47 12.46 -18.66
N GLN A 308 10.04 11.20 -18.63
CA GLN A 308 10.52 10.17 -17.72
C GLN A 308 11.92 9.66 -18.12
N THR A 309 12.94 10.50 -17.94
CA THR A 309 14.35 10.20 -18.26
C THR A 309 15.12 9.60 -17.08
N HIS A 310 16.38 9.24 -17.32
CA HIS A 310 17.29 8.80 -16.25
C HIS A 310 17.43 9.86 -15.15
N GLU A 311 17.61 11.13 -15.53
CA GLU A 311 17.77 12.24 -14.60
C GLU A 311 16.50 12.47 -13.76
N TYR A 312 15.32 12.28 -14.36
CA TYR A 312 14.04 12.33 -13.64
C TYR A 312 14.00 11.30 -12.52
N PHE A 313 14.23 10.02 -12.84
CA PHE A 313 14.18 8.95 -11.83
C PHE A 313 15.29 9.08 -10.78
N ALA A 314 16.51 9.50 -11.17
CA ALA A 314 17.59 9.80 -10.23
C ALA A 314 17.18 10.90 -9.24
N SER A 315 16.59 12.00 -9.74
CA SER A 315 16.06 13.08 -8.91
C SER A 315 14.97 12.59 -7.95
N MET A 316 14.04 11.76 -8.42
CA MET A 316 12.98 11.19 -7.56
C MET A 316 13.56 10.26 -6.48
N HIS A 317 14.54 9.42 -6.80
CA HIS A 317 15.25 8.61 -5.82
C HIS A 317 16.00 9.47 -4.78
N ALA A 318 16.65 10.55 -5.21
CA ALA A 318 17.34 11.48 -4.33
C ALA A 318 16.36 12.20 -3.39
N ARG A 319 15.20 12.63 -3.89
CA ARG A 319 14.12 13.22 -3.08
C ARG A 319 13.62 12.25 -2.02
N LEU A 320 13.25 11.02 -2.39
CA LEU A 320 12.77 10.02 -1.44
C LEU A 320 13.81 9.72 -0.34
N ARG A 321 15.10 9.69 -0.68
CA ARG A 321 16.19 9.50 0.28
C ARG A 321 16.40 10.71 1.18
N GLY A 322 16.23 11.92 0.65
CA GLY A 322 16.47 13.17 1.36
C GLY A 322 15.37 13.57 2.36
N ILE A 323 14.20 12.92 2.31
CA ILE A 323 13.13 13.15 3.30
C ILE A 323 13.63 12.69 4.66
N GLN A 324 13.72 13.64 5.58
CA GLN A 324 14.25 13.38 6.91
C GLN A 324 13.38 12.38 7.67
N GLN A 325 14.05 11.38 8.21
CA GLN A 325 13.46 10.43 9.15
C GLN A 325 12.92 11.18 10.37
N ALA A 326 11.95 10.52 11.02
CA ALA A 326 11.36 10.90 12.29
C ALA A 326 12.39 11.48 13.30
N SER A 327 11.96 12.45 14.12
CA SER A 327 12.78 13.19 15.10
C SER A 327 13.63 12.26 15.98
N ARG A 328 14.71 12.79 16.60
CA ARG A 328 15.53 12.03 17.57
C ARG A 328 14.67 11.34 18.65
N ASN A 329 13.55 11.96 19.01
CA ASN A 329 12.62 11.47 20.04
C ASN A 329 11.57 10.46 19.54
N SER A 330 11.60 10.08 18.26
CA SER A 330 10.64 9.12 17.73
C SER A 330 10.90 7.70 18.24
N THR A 331 9.81 6.99 18.47
CA THR A 331 9.83 5.60 18.94
C THR A 331 10.39 4.66 17.87
N ASP A 332 10.85 3.48 18.30
CA ASP A 332 11.30 2.44 17.37
C ASP A 332 10.17 2.01 16.41
N LEU A 333 8.92 1.99 16.87
CA LEU A 333 7.74 1.73 16.05
C LEU A 333 7.66 2.66 14.84
N GLN A 334 7.83 3.96 15.08
CA GLN A 334 7.77 5.00 14.05
C GLN A 334 8.99 4.98 13.14
N LYS A 335 10.18 4.76 13.70
CA LYS A 335 11.43 4.67 12.94
C LYS A 335 11.39 3.47 12.00
N ALA A 336 10.95 2.31 12.49
CA ALA A 336 10.80 1.09 11.70
C ALA A 336 9.80 1.30 10.55
N ASP A 337 8.62 1.89 10.80
CA ASP A 337 7.65 2.13 9.72
C ASP A 337 8.21 3.03 8.63
N PHE A 338 8.81 4.16 9.03
CA PHE A 338 9.36 5.12 8.08
C PHE A 338 10.47 4.49 7.23
N LEU A 339 11.46 3.84 7.86
CA LEU A 339 12.61 3.28 7.17
C LEU A 339 12.21 2.14 6.22
N MET A 340 11.35 1.22 6.68
CA MET A 340 10.87 0.13 5.83
C MET A 340 10.00 0.64 4.69
N THR A 341 9.13 1.62 4.95
CA THR A 341 8.30 2.25 3.91
C THR A 341 9.13 2.98 2.88
N GLN A 342 10.16 3.71 3.30
CA GLN A 342 11.08 4.39 2.38
C GLN A 342 11.82 3.39 1.48
N GLN A 343 12.34 2.29 2.05
CA GLN A 343 12.99 1.25 1.25
C GLN A 343 12.01 0.59 0.27
N TRP A 344 10.78 0.29 0.72
CA TRP A 344 9.73 -0.24 -0.14
C TRP A 344 9.36 0.70 -1.30
N MET A 345 9.16 1.99 -1.04
CA MET A 345 8.87 2.97 -2.09
C MET A 345 10.02 3.10 -3.09
N ARG A 346 11.27 3.07 -2.61
CA ARG A 346 12.44 3.09 -3.47
C ARG A 346 12.47 1.87 -4.39
N ILE A 347 12.19 0.66 -3.90
CA ILE A 347 12.16 -0.53 -4.79
C ILE A 347 11.00 -0.46 -5.80
N VAL A 348 9.82 0.03 -5.39
CA VAL A 348 8.70 0.20 -6.32
C VAL A 348 9.03 1.22 -7.40
N LEU A 349 9.63 2.37 -7.05
CA LEU A 349 10.05 3.38 -8.02
C LEU A 349 11.09 2.82 -9.00
N TRP A 350 12.04 2.01 -8.52
CA TRP A 350 13.01 1.34 -9.38
C TRP A 350 12.33 0.40 -10.38
N LYS A 351 11.37 -0.44 -9.95
CA LYS A 351 10.59 -1.31 -10.85
C LYS A 351 9.82 -0.49 -11.88
N THR A 352 9.21 0.62 -11.46
CA THR A 352 8.51 1.53 -12.38
C THR A 352 9.45 2.12 -13.42
N SER A 353 10.66 2.53 -13.03
CA SER A 353 11.64 3.11 -13.96
C SER A 353 12.01 2.17 -15.11
N MET A 354 12.00 0.84 -14.89
CA MET A 354 12.31 -0.16 -15.93
C MET A 354 11.36 -0.12 -17.14
N TYR A 355 10.15 0.45 -16.98
CA TYR A 355 9.22 0.61 -18.09
C TYR A 355 9.55 1.80 -18.99
N TYR A 356 10.33 2.76 -18.50
CA TYR A 356 10.61 4.03 -19.18
C TYR A 356 12.07 4.16 -19.63
N ILE A 357 13.00 3.59 -18.86
CA ILE A 357 14.45 3.71 -19.08
C ILE A 357 15.16 2.36 -19.01
N ASN A 358 16.32 2.26 -19.65
CA ASN A 358 17.16 1.07 -19.56
C ASN A 358 18.06 1.18 -18.33
N LEU A 359 17.97 0.25 -17.39
CA LEU A 359 18.87 0.24 -16.23
C LEU A 359 20.32 -0.05 -16.66
N LEU A 360 21.27 0.61 -16.00
CA LEU A 360 22.70 0.44 -16.28
C LEU A 360 23.35 -0.39 -15.16
N PRO A 361 24.24 -1.35 -15.48
CA PRO A 361 24.96 -2.11 -14.44
C PRO A 361 25.76 -1.19 -13.50
N ASN A 362 26.45 -0.19 -14.07
CA ASN A 362 27.30 0.78 -13.38
C ASN A 362 26.70 2.20 -13.47
N ALA A 363 25.42 2.35 -13.13
CA ALA A 363 24.81 3.68 -13.06
C ALA A 363 25.53 4.54 -12.00
N SER A 364 25.77 5.82 -12.31
CA SER A 364 26.28 6.80 -11.34
C SER A 364 25.27 7.04 -10.21
N ASP A 365 23.98 7.00 -10.54
CA ASP A 365 22.90 6.99 -9.56
C ASP A 365 22.56 5.55 -9.15
N GLU A 366 22.73 5.28 -7.86
CA GLU A 366 22.43 4.00 -7.22
C GLU A 366 21.01 3.49 -7.52
N GLY A 367 20.03 4.40 -7.55
CA GLY A 367 18.62 4.11 -7.80
C GLY A 367 18.32 3.64 -9.21
N LEU A 368 19.29 3.68 -10.14
CA LEU A 368 19.13 3.24 -11.53
C LEU A 368 19.99 2.01 -11.86
N SER A 369 20.64 1.42 -10.85
CA SER A 369 21.48 0.24 -11.03
C SER A 369 20.66 -1.05 -11.07
N LEU A 370 21.11 -2.04 -11.86
CA LEU A 370 20.58 -3.41 -11.77
C LEU A 370 20.85 -4.08 -10.42
N SER A 371 21.87 -3.61 -9.67
CA SER A 371 22.20 -4.10 -8.32
C SER A 371 21.35 -3.47 -7.21
N PHE A 372 20.47 -2.53 -7.55
CA PHE A 372 19.69 -1.77 -6.59
C PHE A 372 18.82 -2.64 -5.65
N PRO A 373 18.12 -3.69 -6.12
CA PRO A 373 17.33 -4.54 -5.23
C PRO A 373 18.15 -5.21 -4.13
N ASN A 374 19.38 -5.65 -4.41
CA ASN A 374 20.30 -6.21 -3.40
C ASN A 374 20.67 -5.17 -2.35
N ARG A 375 20.89 -3.91 -2.75
CA ARG A 375 21.19 -2.84 -1.79
C ARG A 375 19.99 -2.49 -0.91
N ILE A 376 18.80 -2.37 -1.50
CA ILE A 376 17.56 -2.16 -0.73
C ILE A 376 17.33 -3.31 0.25
N ALA A 377 17.46 -4.55 -0.20
CA ALA A 377 17.30 -5.72 0.65
C ALA A 377 18.29 -5.75 1.82
N ARG A 378 19.56 -5.34 1.60
CA ARG A 378 20.54 -5.20 2.70
C ARG A 378 20.12 -4.16 3.73
N ASN A 379 19.65 -2.99 3.29
CA ASN A 379 19.15 -1.97 4.21
C ASN A 379 17.95 -2.48 5.01
N VAL A 380 17.05 -3.24 4.37
CA VAL A 380 15.88 -3.84 5.04
C VAL A 380 16.32 -4.89 6.06
N VAL A 381 17.27 -5.77 5.73
CA VAL A 381 17.82 -6.75 6.68
C VAL A 381 18.50 -6.06 7.86
N GLN A 382 19.28 -5.00 7.62
CA GLN A 382 19.88 -4.19 8.70
C GLN A 382 18.82 -3.61 9.64
N ASN A 383 17.69 -3.13 9.09
CA ASN A 383 16.59 -2.64 9.90
C ASN A 383 15.89 -3.78 10.67
N ILE A 384 15.73 -4.96 10.05
CA ILE A 384 15.21 -6.17 10.73
C ILE A 384 16.12 -6.58 11.90
N ASP A 385 17.44 -6.43 11.74
CA ASP A 385 18.43 -6.73 12.78
C ASP A 385 18.47 -5.66 13.89
N THR A 386 18.11 -4.42 13.56
CA THR A 386 18.16 -3.29 14.49
C THR A 386 16.93 -3.23 15.39
N PHE A 387 15.73 -3.48 14.83
CA PHE A 387 14.48 -3.33 15.57
C PHE A 387 13.97 -4.66 16.14
N PRO A 388 13.39 -4.67 17.35
CA PRO A 388 12.73 -5.87 17.87
C PRO A 388 11.65 -6.37 16.91
N ARG A 389 11.52 -7.69 16.77
CA ARG A 389 10.52 -8.31 15.89
C ARG A 389 9.11 -7.81 16.14
N SER A 390 8.72 -7.67 17.41
CA SER A 390 7.41 -7.16 17.83
C SER A 390 7.12 -5.75 17.31
N VAL A 391 8.15 -4.90 17.18
CA VAL A 391 8.02 -3.54 16.66
C VAL A 391 7.71 -3.55 15.16
N ILE A 392 8.35 -4.43 14.40
CA ILE A 392 8.10 -4.57 12.96
C ILE A 392 6.73 -5.21 12.72
N GLU A 393 6.39 -6.25 13.50
CA GLU A 393 5.13 -6.99 13.38
C GLU A 393 3.91 -6.18 13.85
N ALA A 394 4.09 -5.19 14.74
CA ALA A 394 3.03 -4.30 15.20
C ALA A 394 2.36 -3.49 14.06
N HIS A 395 3.04 -3.31 12.93
CA HIS A 395 2.50 -2.66 11.72
C HIS A 395 1.61 -3.59 10.88
N GLY A 396 1.57 -4.87 11.19
CA GLY A 396 0.60 -5.80 10.63
C GLY A 396 0.85 -6.16 9.16
N LEU A 397 -0.24 -6.45 8.44
CA LEU A 397 -0.19 -6.97 7.07
C LEU A 397 0.52 -6.02 6.10
N GLY A 398 0.38 -4.71 6.30
CA GLY A 398 1.04 -3.71 5.46
C GLY A 398 2.56 -3.85 5.46
N MET A 399 3.15 -4.14 6.62
CA MET A 399 4.61 -4.31 6.76
C MET A 399 5.10 -5.63 6.16
N GLU A 400 4.46 -6.75 6.50
CA GLU A 400 4.73 -8.07 5.91
C GLU A 400 4.90 -7.96 4.41
N MET A 401 3.96 -7.23 3.82
CA MET A 401 3.86 -7.18 2.40
C MET A 401 4.79 -6.16 1.72
N LYS A 402 5.24 -5.12 2.43
CA LYS A 402 6.35 -4.24 1.99
C LYS A 402 7.65 -5.06 1.92
N LEU A 403 7.91 -5.86 2.95
CA LEU A 403 9.08 -6.73 3.04
C LEU A 403 9.07 -7.82 1.98
N PHE A 404 7.90 -8.43 1.73
CA PHE A 404 7.74 -9.41 0.66
C PHE A 404 8.08 -8.83 -0.72
N GLU A 405 7.62 -7.61 -1.03
CA GLU A 405 7.92 -6.96 -2.31
C GLU A 405 9.43 -6.72 -2.50
N VAL A 406 10.15 -6.38 -1.42
CA VAL A 406 11.62 -6.23 -1.44
C VAL A 406 12.29 -7.58 -1.71
N ALA A 407 11.89 -8.64 -0.99
CA ALA A 407 12.43 -9.97 -1.16
C ALA A 407 12.20 -10.50 -2.58
N MET A 408 10.98 -10.35 -3.09
CA MET A 408 10.61 -10.74 -4.46
C MET A 408 11.41 -10.00 -5.52
N SER A 409 11.64 -8.70 -5.33
CA SER A 409 12.42 -7.90 -6.29
C SER A 409 13.90 -8.30 -6.32
N LEU A 410 14.45 -8.74 -5.18
CA LEU A 410 15.78 -9.32 -5.12
C LEU A 410 15.83 -10.68 -5.83
N ALA A 411 14.86 -11.56 -5.56
CA ALA A 411 14.75 -12.86 -6.22
C ALA A 411 14.67 -12.73 -7.75
N ASP A 412 13.86 -11.80 -8.25
CA ASP A 412 13.72 -11.52 -9.69
C ASP A 412 15.04 -11.15 -10.36
N ILE A 413 15.86 -10.32 -9.71
CA ILE A 413 17.18 -9.97 -10.24
C ILE A 413 18.14 -11.16 -10.20
N LEU A 414 18.12 -11.98 -9.15
CA LEU A 414 19.00 -13.14 -9.06
C LEU A 414 18.73 -14.17 -10.16
N LEU A 415 17.46 -14.32 -10.58
CA LEU A 415 17.09 -15.16 -11.71
C LEU A 415 17.59 -14.62 -13.07
N CYS A 416 17.78 -13.31 -13.18
CA CYS A 416 18.16 -12.66 -14.43
C CYS A 416 19.67 -12.47 -14.60
N LEU A 417 20.45 -12.57 -13.53
CA LEU A 417 21.90 -12.35 -13.58
C LEU A 417 22.64 -13.65 -13.93
N PRO A 418 23.54 -13.65 -14.92
CA PRO A 418 24.38 -14.82 -15.19
C PRO A 418 25.24 -15.15 -13.96
N SER A 419 25.60 -16.43 -13.82
CA SER A 419 26.41 -17.04 -12.74
C SER A 419 27.75 -16.34 -12.45
N THR A 420 28.13 -15.33 -13.24
CA THR A 420 29.29 -14.47 -13.02
C THR A 420 29.17 -13.53 -11.82
N PHE A 421 27.98 -13.35 -11.23
CA PHE A 421 27.82 -12.70 -9.91
C PHE A 421 28.25 -13.59 -8.73
N GLU A 422 28.47 -14.89 -8.95
CA GLU A 422 28.86 -15.85 -7.90
C GLU A 422 30.38 -15.86 -7.64
N GLY A 423 31.18 -15.27 -8.54
CA GLY A 423 32.60 -15.58 -8.66
C GLY A 423 33.61 -14.90 -7.73
N LYS A 424 33.24 -14.07 -6.74
CA LYS A 424 34.25 -13.33 -5.93
C LYS A 424 33.94 -13.07 -4.45
N GLN A 425 33.04 -13.82 -3.81
CA GLN A 425 32.75 -13.61 -2.37
C GLN A 425 32.72 -14.93 -1.60
N LEU A 426 33.88 -15.59 -1.44
CA LEU A 426 34.02 -16.76 -0.56
C LEU A 426 33.88 -16.43 0.94
N MET A 427 33.87 -15.15 1.33
CA MET A 427 33.94 -14.69 2.74
C MET A 427 32.95 -13.56 3.09
N ASN A 428 32.05 -13.15 2.20
CA ASN A 428 31.12 -12.04 2.43
C ASN A 428 29.66 -12.48 2.24
N VAL A 429 28.74 -11.94 3.06
CA VAL A 429 27.29 -12.15 2.95
C VAL A 429 26.81 -11.71 1.56
N GLY A 430 26.42 -12.67 0.72
CA GLY A 430 26.00 -12.49 -0.66
C GLY A 430 24.51 -12.14 -0.80
N PRO A 431 24.05 -11.77 -2.01
CA PRO A 431 22.63 -11.49 -2.26
C PRO A 431 21.68 -12.66 -1.92
N ARG A 432 22.12 -13.90 -2.13
CA ARG A 432 21.34 -15.10 -1.76
C ARG A 432 21.15 -15.21 -0.24
N ASP A 433 22.19 -14.91 0.55
CA ASP A 433 22.10 -14.92 2.02
C ASP A 433 21.14 -13.85 2.54
N ILE A 434 21.14 -12.67 1.91
CA ILE A 434 20.19 -11.59 2.22
C ILE A 434 18.76 -12.03 1.91
N LEU A 435 18.54 -12.71 0.77
CA LEU A 435 17.22 -13.24 0.41
C LEU A 435 16.75 -14.32 1.40
N ASN A 436 17.65 -15.25 1.78
CA ASN A 436 17.37 -16.27 2.80
C ASN A 436 16.92 -15.62 4.11
N ARG A 437 17.65 -14.60 4.58
CA ARG A 437 17.31 -13.91 5.84
C ARG A 437 15.95 -13.22 5.78
N LEU A 438 15.60 -12.62 4.65
CA LEU A 438 14.27 -12.03 4.44
C LEU A 438 13.17 -13.11 4.42
N ALA A 439 13.43 -14.23 3.75
CA ALA A 439 12.50 -15.36 3.69
C ALA A 439 12.23 -15.92 5.10
N GLU A 440 13.29 -16.21 5.86
CA GLU A 440 13.20 -16.68 7.25
C GLU A 440 12.38 -15.74 8.14
N PHE A 441 12.62 -14.43 8.02
CA PHE A 441 11.86 -13.44 8.77
C PHE A 441 10.37 -13.47 8.39
N LEU A 442 10.06 -13.54 7.09
CA LEU A 442 8.70 -13.59 6.56
C LEU A 442 7.97 -14.88 6.92
N THR A 443 8.66 -16.03 6.98
CA THR A 443 8.05 -17.32 7.30
C THR A 443 7.37 -17.32 8.67
N CYS A 444 7.96 -16.63 9.64
CA CYS A 444 7.40 -16.54 10.98
C CYS A 444 6.56 -15.27 11.20
N PHE A 445 6.35 -14.42 10.18
CA PHE A 445 5.71 -13.11 10.36
C PHE A 445 4.27 -13.27 10.87
N ARG A 446 4.02 -12.80 12.10
CA ARG A 446 2.70 -12.85 12.78
C ARG A 446 2.03 -14.24 12.75
N GLY A 447 2.82 -15.32 12.75
CA GLY A 447 2.34 -16.70 12.80
C GLY A 447 2.27 -17.46 11.46
N GLY A 448 2.88 -16.95 10.38
CA GLY A 448 3.14 -17.73 9.15
C GLY A 448 1.95 -17.94 8.21
N GLY A 449 1.08 -16.93 8.07
CA GLY A 449 -0.24 -17.10 7.45
C GLY A 449 -0.31 -17.16 5.92
N ASP A 450 0.72 -16.76 5.17
CA ASP A 450 0.66 -16.71 3.69
C ASP A 450 1.70 -17.63 3.03
N ASN A 451 1.45 -18.94 3.17
CA ASN A 451 2.28 -20.00 2.59
C ASN A 451 2.45 -19.86 1.08
N ILE A 452 1.51 -19.25 0.35
CA ILE A 452 1.60 -19.09 -1.10
C ILE A 452 2.72 -18.11 -1.46
N LYS A 453 2.81 -16.98 -0.76
CA LYS A 453 3.90 -16.02 -0.96
C LYS A 453 5.26 -16.63 -0.68
N LEU A 454 5.36 -17.37 0.42
CA LEU A 454 6.59 -18.05 0.80
C LEU A 454 6.96 -19.14 -0.21
N GLN A 455 5.98 -19.88 -0.73
CA GLN A 455 6.18 -20.85 -1.79
C GLN A 455 6.72 -20.18 -3.06
N ILE A 456 6.13 -19.06 -3.49
CA ILE A 456 6.62 -18.30 -4.66
C ILE A 456 8.07 -17.85 -4.44
N LEU A 457 8.41 -17.38 -3.24
CA LEU A 457 9.77 -16.96 -2.93
C LEU A 457 10.73 -18.15 -2.96
N HIS A 458 10.34 -19.27 -2.37
CA HIS A 458 11.10 -20.52 -2.34
C HIS A 458 11.32 -21.10 -3.73
N ASP A 459 10.28 -21.13 -4.58
CA ASP A 459 10.36 -21.59 -5.97
C ASP A 459 11.35 -20.76 -6.80
N LYS A 460 11.54 -19.48 -6.47
CA LYS A 460 12.54 -18.60 -7.12
C LYS A 460 13.95 -18.75 -6.56
N MET A 461 14.11 -19.45 -5.44
CA MET A 461 15.40 -19.69 -4.78
C MET A 461 16.01 -21.04 -5.18
N GLN A 462 15.20 -21.95 -5.74
CA GLN A 462 15.64 -23.18 -6.41
C GLN A 462 16.16 -22.87 -7.81
#